data_AF-A0A7S2V3H6-F1
#
_entry.id   AF-A0A7S2V3H6-F1
#
_cell.length_a   1.000
_cell.length_b   1.000
_cell.length_c   1.000
_cell.angle_alpha   90.00
_cell.angle_beta   90.00
_cell.angle_gamma   90.00
#
_symmetry.space_group_name_H-M   'P 1'
#
loop_
_entity.id
_entity.type
_entity.pdbx_description
1 polymer ?
#
loop_
_entity_poly.entity_id
_entity_poly.type
_entity_poly.pdbx_seq_one_letter_code
_entity_poly.pdbx_strand_id
1 'polypeptide(L)'
;MDAEGGGKSNAKPESGHRSSGKSPNVRSIGHHSYIGTAWNAVKTGFRENRFARKRTLFVWYISMGWSIALLILGFIDAGHNGSSSTGSAAAAFAAIWNGILFFLMGLWGLFVLREYRTIMNFAVLLGLAVMGSQLEFTLFVCFVGYAKHSKEEGPYDIAMAVFLFLQTFTLTLFSFMAWRHRGLVIKGINPDEELQFGANELIASTADEYSVPSMDTGTQSNTSNMRRI
;
A
#
# COMPACT_ATOMS: atom_id res chain seq x y z
N MET A 1 33.43 -31.87 -19.91
CA MET A 1 33.31 -30.61 -20.67
C MET A 1 32.59 -29.62 -19.75
N ASP A 2 33.16 -29.35 -18.58
CA ASP A 2 34.22 -28.34 -18.29
C ASP A 2 33.51 -27.04 -17.90
N ALA A 3 33.80 -26.34 -16.81
CA ALA A 3 34.84 -26.46 -15.81
C ALA A 3 34.42 -25.70 -14.54
N GLU A 4 35.10 -26.05 -13.46
CA GLU A 4 35.17 -25.38 -12.16
C GLU A 4 35.51 -23.88 -12.24
N GLY A 5 35.10 -23.13 -11.21
CA GLY A 5 35.46 -21.73 -11.06
C GLY A 5 35.32 -21.24 -9.63
N GLY A 6 36.07 -21.84 -8.70
CA GLY A 6 36.27 -21.35 -7.34
C GLY A 6 37.08 -20.04 -7.33
N GLY A 7 36.72 -19.12 -6.43
CA GLY A 7 37.28 -17.77 -6.42
C GLY A 7 37.27 -17.05 -5.07
N LYS A 8 38.11 -17.55 -4.15
CA LYS A 8 38.93 -16.83 -3.16
C LYS A 8 38.29 -15.77 -2.25
N SER A 9 38.18 -16.18 -0.98
CA SER A 9 38.24 -15.38 0.24
C SER A 9 39.45 -14.44 0.28
N ASN A 10 39.24 -13.18 0.67
CA ASN A 10 40.29 -12.30 1.19
C ASN A 10 39.80 -11.67 2.50
N ALA A 11 40.10 -12.35 3.60
CA ALA A 11 40.06 -11.79 4.93
C ALA A 11 41.27 -10.84 5.09
N LYS A 12 40.99 -9.59 5.45
CA LYS A 12 42.01 -8.59 5.80
C LYS A 12 42.04 -8.47 7.33
N PRO A 13 43.19 -8.69 7.99
CA PRO A 13 43.30 -8.60 9.44
C PRO A 13 43.58 -7.16 9.90
N GLU A 14 43.14 -6.91 11.14
CA GLU A 14 43.63 -5.99 12.17
C GLU A 14 44.43 -4.73 11.77
N SER A 15 43.96 -3.59 12.29
CA SER A 15 44.85 -2.65 12.97
C SER A 15 44.10 -1.96 14.09
N GLY A 16 44.33 -2.43 15.32
CA GLY A 16 43.88 -1.76 16.54
C GLY A 16 44.59 -0.44 16.72
N HIS A 17 43.86 0.66 16.62
CA HIS A 17 44.29 1.96 17.11
C HIS A 17 43.62 2.26 18.45
N ARG A 18 44.42 2.09 19.50
CA ARG A 18 44.17 2.53 20.87
C ARG A 18 44.21 4.07 20.89
N SER A 19 43.06 4.74 20.76
CA SER A 19 43.00 6.20 20.95
C SER A 19 42.82 6.52 22.43
N SER A 20 43.90 7.05 23.00
CA SER A 20 44.00 7.69 24.31
C SER A 20 42.80 8.57 24.62
N GLY A 21 42.23 8.38 25.82
CA GLY A 21 41.16 9.18 26.37
C GLY A 21 41.55 10.66 26.46
N LYS A 22 40.76 11.49 25.78
CA LYS A 22 40.48 12.86 26.20
C LYS A 22 39.01 12.88 26.55
N SER A 23 38.70 12.93 27.84
CA SER A 23 37.34 13.14 28.34
C SER A 23 36.80 14.42 27.70
N PRO A 24 35.80 14.32 26.80
CA PRO A 24 35.17 15.51 26.26
C PRO A 24 34.49 16.21 27.42
N ASN A 25 34.92 17.44 27.66
CA ASN A 25 34.31 18.36 28.59
C ASN A 25 32.81 18.43 28.25
N VAL A 26 31.98 17.80 29.07
CA VAL A 26 30.51 17.73 28.95
C VAL A 26 30.00 19.13 29.21
N ARG A 27 30.10 19.98 28.18
CA ARG A 27 29.37 21.22 28.11
C ARG A 27 27.90 20.80 28.05
N SER A 28 27.15 21.20 29.07
CA SER A 28 25.69 21.17 29.10
C SER A 28 25.16 21.85 27.82
N ILE A 29 24.96 21.05 26.77
CA ILE A 29 24.30 21.47 25.53
C ILE A 29 22.81 21.37 25.83
N GLY A 30 22.15 22.52 25.83
CA GLY A 30 20.76 22.68 26.23
C GLY A 30 19.82 21.67 25.58
N HIS A 31 19.26 20.80 26.42
CA HIS A 31 18.18 19.86 26.07
C HIS A 31 16.92 20.56 25.50
N HIS A 32 16.80 21.88 25.61
CA HIS A 32 15.65 22.64 25.15
C HIS A 32 15.57 22.87 23.62
N SER A 33 16.63 22.61 22.83
CA SER A 33 16.60 22.90 21.39
C SER A 33 16.20 21.71 20.51
N TYR A 34 16.44 20.46 20.95
CA TYR A 34 16.15 19.26 20.16
C TYR A 34 14.65 18.94 20.04
N ILE A 35 13.86 19.35 21.03
CA ILE A 35 12.41 19.11 21.09
C ILE A 35 11.68 19.91 20.00
N GLY A 36 12.13 21.15 19.71
CA GLY A 36 11.53 22.00 18.67
C GLY A 36 11.78 21.51 17.25
N THR A 37 13.00 21.04 16.96
CA THR A 37 13.36 20.48 15.65
C THR A 37 12.66 19.15 15.37
N ALA A 38 12.53 18.28 16.39
CA ALA A 38 11.81 17.02 16.26
C ALA A 38 10.32 17.24 16.00
N TRP A 39 9.70 18.19 16.70
CA TRP A 39 8.29 18.53 16.53
C TRP A 39 7.98 19.08 15.13
N ASN A 40 8.86 19.92 14.59
CA ASN A 40 8.71 20.45 13.23
C ASN A 40 8.84 19.35 12.17
N ALA A 41 9.78 18.42 12.32
CA ALA A 41 9.96 17.29 11.41
C ALA A 41 8.75 16.33 11.40
N VAL A 42 8.16 16.07 12.57
CA VAL A 42 6.92 15.27 12.70
C VAL A 42 5.74 15.98 12.02
N LYS A 43 5.61 17.30 12.23
CA LYS A 43 4.50 18.10 11.66
C LYS A 43 4.60 18.19 10.14
N THR A 44 5.80 18.29 9.56
CA THR A 44 5.99 18.28 8.10
C THR A 44 5.66 16.91 7.51
N GLY A 45 6.10 15.81 8.14
CA GLY A 45 5.77 14.46 7.69
C GLY A 45 4.26 14.18 7.69
N PHE A 46 3.54 14.59 8.74
CA PHE A 46 2.08 14.42 8.82
C PHE A 46 1.30 15.19 7.75
N ARG A 47 1.77 16.38 7.35
CA ARG A 47 1.12 17.16 6.27
C ARG A 47 1.32 16.47 4.93
N GLU A 48 2.54 16.03 4.63
CA GLU A 48 2.88 15.40 3.36
C GLU A 48 2.10 14.10 3.10
N ASN A 49 1.91 13.29 4.15
CA ASN A 49 1.14 12.05 4.10
C ASN A 49 -0.34 12.27 3.75
N ARG A 50 -0.97 13.32 4.29
CA ARG A 50 -2.38 13.63 3.99
C ARG A 50 -2.57 14.09 2.54
N PHE A 51 -1.60 14.80 1.97
CA PHE A 51 -1.67 15.22 0.56
C PHE A 51 -1.40 14.07 -0.41
N ALA A 52 -0.45 13.19 -0.12
CA ALA A 52 -0.19 11.99 -0.93
C ALA A 52 -1.43 11.08 -1.05
N ARG A 53 -2.13 10.87 0.07
CA ARG A 53 -3.37 10.08 0.11
C ARG A 53 -4.49 10.71 -0.72
N LYS A 54 -4.74 12.02 -0.56
CA LYS A 54 -5.77 12.72 -1.34
C LYS A 54 -5.48 12.66 -2.85
N ARG A 55 -4.20 12.78 -3.25
CA ARG A 55 -3.79 12.66 -4.66
C ARG A 55 -4.03 11.27 -5.23
N THR A 56 -3.67 10.22 -4.50
CA THR A 56 -3.88 8.83 -4.93
C THR A 56 -5.36 8.52 -5.10
N LEU A 57 -6.20 8.95 -4.15
CA LEU A 57 -7.67 8.82 -4.25
C LEU A 57 -8.23 9.61 -5.43
N PHE A 58 -7.73 10.82 -5.67
CA PHE A 58 -8.18 11.65 -6.80
C PHE A 58 -7.91 10.97 -8.15
N VAL A 59 -6.73 10.40 -8.35
CA VAL A 59 -6.41 9.63 -9.58
C VAL A 59 -7.29 8.39 -9.69
N TRP A 60 -7.60 7.73 -8.57
CA TRP A 60 -8.54 6.60 -8.56
C TRP A 60 -9.96 7.01 -9.00
N TYR A 61 -10.47 8.14 -8.51
CA TYR A 61 -11.77 8.66 -8.94
C TYR A 61 -11.81 8.98 -10.44
N ILE A 62 -10.71 9.52 -10.99
CA ILE A 62 -10.59 9.74 -12.43
C ILE A 62 -10.66 8.41 -13.19
N SER A 63 -9.93 7.38 -12.75
CA SER A 63 -9.99 6.03 -13.35
C SER A 63 -11.40 5.43 -13.28
N MET A 64 -12.13 5.66 -12.18
CA MET A 64 -13.52 5.22 -12.07
C MET A 64 -14.42 5.93 -13.09
N GLY A 65 -14.22 7.24 -13.29
CA GLY A 65 -14.93 8.01 -14.32
C GLY A 65 -14.69 7.44 -15.73
N TRP A 66 -13.45 7.11 -16.07
CA TRP A 66 -13.12 6.43 -17.33
C TRP A 66 -13.75 5.04 -17.43
N SER A 67 -13.81 4.28 -16.34
CA SER A 67 -14.43 2.95 -16.32
C SER A 67 -15.93 3.00 -16.62
N ILE A 68 -16.62 4.02 -16.10
CA ILE A 68 -18.04 4.27 -16.41
C ILE A 68 -18.20 4.66 -17.89
N ALA A 69 -17.33 5.51 -18.42
CA ALA A 69 -17.35 5.89 -19.84
C ALA A 69 -17.12 4.67 -20.75
N LEU A 70 -16.15 3.80 -20.41
CA LEU A 70 -15.88 2.54 -21.12
C LEU A 70 -17.08 1.59 -21.09
N LEU A 71 -17.78 1.48 -19.96
CA LEU A 71 -19.00 0.68 -19.86
C LEU A 71 -20.08 1.18 -20.82
N ILE A 72 -20.32 2.49 -20.86
CA ILE A 72 -21.31 3.11 -21.77
C ILE A 72 -20.88 2.90 -23.23
N LEU A 73 -19.61 3.13 -23.56
CA LEU A 73 -19.07 2.91 -24.90
C LEU A 73 -19.19 1.45 -25.33
N GLY A 74 -18.97 0.50 -24.43
CA GLY A 74 -19.13 -0.93 -24.72
C GLY A 74 -20.57 -1.29 -25.13
N PHE A 75 -21.58 -0.68 -24.49
CA PHE A 75 -22.98 -0.86 -24.91
C PHE A 75 -23.28 -0.23 -26.27
N ILE A 76 -22.73 0.95 -26.55
CA ILE A 76 -22.90 1.63 -27.84
C ILE A 76 -22.26 0.82 -28.96
N ASP A 77 -21.02 0.37 -28.75
CA ASP A 77 -20.28 -0.45 -29.72
C ASP A 77 -21.01 -1.76 -30.01
N ALA A 78 -21.55 -2.42 -28.99
CA ALA A 78 -22.33 -3.63 -29.18
C ALA A 78 -23.64 -3.42 -29.95
N GLY A 79 -24.32 -2.29 -29.76
CA GLY A 79 -25.50 -1.93 -30.56
C GLY A 79 -25.17 -1.73 -32.04
N HIS A 80 -24.02 -1.11 -32.32
CA HIS A 80 -23.54 -0.89 -33.69
C HIS A 80 -23.07 -2.18 -34.36
N ASN A 81 -22.26 -2.97 -33.67
CA ASN A 81 -21.74 -4.23 -34.17
C ASN A 81 -22.82 -5.34 -34.29
N GLY A 82 -23.95 -5.20 -33.59
CA GLY A 82 -25.10 -6.09 -33.75
C GLY A 82 -26.02 -5.75 -34.94
N SER A 83 -25.88 -4.56 -35.53
CA SER A 83 -26.75 -4.08 -36.63
C SER A 83 -26.04 -3.96 -37.99
N SER A 84 -24.70 -3.97 -38.00
CA SER A 84 -23.91 -3.91 -39.22
C SER A 84 -23.58 -5.31 -39.77
N SER A 85 -23.61 -5.47 -41.10
CA SER A 85 -23.23 -6.73 -41.77
C SER A 85 -21.74 -7.06 -41.65
N THR A 86 -20.94 -6.10 -41.21
CA THR A 86 -19.48 -6.13 -41.18
C THR A 86 -18.93 -6.12 -39.76
N GLY A 87 -19.79 -5.99 -38.74
CA GLY A 87 -19.42 -5.91 -37.34
C GLY A 87 -18.96 -7.25 -36.76
N SER A 88 -18.01 -7.21 -35.83
CA SER A 88 -17.54 -8.40 -35.12
C SER A 88 -18.25 -8.53 -33.77
N ALA A 89 -19.14 -9.52 -33.64
CA ALA A 89 -19.83 -9.80 -32.39
C ALA A 89 -18.85 -10.11 -31.22
N ALA A 90 -17.67 -10.65 -31.54
CA ALA A 90 -16.63 -10.92 -30.55
C ALA A 90 -16.01 -9.63 -29.99
N ALA A 91 -15.83 -8.60 -30.83
CA ALA A 91 -15.30 -7.30 -30.39
C ALA A 91 -16.30 -6.59 -29.47
N ALA A 92 -17.59 -6.58 -29.86
CA ALA A 92 -18.69 -6.06 -29.05
C ALA A 92 -18.79 -6.74 -27.68
N PHE A 93 -18.69 -8.07 -27.64
CA PHE A 93 -18.73 -8.82 -26.39
C PHE A 93 -17.52 -8.48 -25.50
N ALA A 94 -16.32 -8.43 -26.08
CA ALA A 94 -15.11 -8.05 -25.35
C ALA A 94 -15.22 -6.63 -24.78
N ALA A 95 -15.78 -5.69 -25.54
CA ALA A 95 -16.02 -4.30 -25.12
C ALA A 95 -16.94 -4.22 -23.89
N ILE A 96 -18.12 -4.85 -23.95
CA ILE A 96 -19.08 -4.88 -22.83
C ILE A 96 -18.44 -5.54 -21.61
N TRP A 97 -17.83 -6.70 -21.81
CA TRP A 97 -17.25 -7.49 -20.72
C TRP A 97 -16.15 -6.71 -19.99
N ASN A 98 -15.29 -6.03 -20.75
CA ASN A 98 -14.23 -5.21 -20.20
C ASN A 98 -14.80 -4.03 -19.38
N GLY A 99 -15.82 -3.35 -19.91
CA GLY A 99 -16.51 -2.27 -19.19
C GLY A 99 -17.06 -2.73 -17.84
N ILE A 100 -17.67 -3.92 -17.78
CA ILE A 100 -18.22 -4.48 -16.53
C ILE A 100 -17.10 -4.81 -15.53
N LEU A 101 -16.04 -5.49 -15.97
CA LEU A 101 -14.92 -5.86 -15.10
C LEU A 101 -14.27 -4.64 -14.45
N PHE A 102 -14.00 -3.58 -15.22
CA PHE A 102 -13.37 -2.37 -14.70
C PHE A 102 -14.33 -1.52 -13.85
N PHE A 103 -15.63 -1.54 -14.15
CA PHE A 103 -16.62 -0.92 -13.27
C PHE A 103 -16.66 -1.60 -11.89
N LEU A 104 -16.72 -2.94 -11.85
CA LEU A 104 -16.68 -3.70 -10.60
C LEU A 104 -15.35 -3.50 -9.86
N MET A 105 -14.22 -3.50 -10.57
CA MET A 105 -12.91 -3.20 -10.00
C MET A 105 -12.87 -1.79 -9.41
N GLY A 106 -13.48 -0.79 -10.08
CA GLY A 106 -13.59 0.58 -9.61
C GLY A 106 -14.34 0.70 -8.28
N LEU A 107 -15.48 0.02 -8.16
CA LEU A 107 -16.28 -0.04 -6.92
C LEU A 107 -15.54 -0.79 -5.80
N TRP A 108 -14.95 -1.94 -6.11
CA TRP A 108 -14.20 -2.73 -5.14
C TRP A 108 -12.97 -1.97 -4.63
N GLY A 109 -12.22 -1.31 -5.52
CA GLY A 109 -11.06 -0.51 -5.11
C GLY A 109 -11.44 0.74 -4.31
N LEU A 110 -12.62 1.33 -4.55
CA LEU A 110 -13.15 2.38 -3.67
C LEU A 110 -13.37 1.87 -2.24
N PHE A 111 -13.91 0.67 -2.11
CA PHE A 111 -14.15 0.03 -0.82
C PHE A 111 -12.83 -0.29 -0.09
N VAL A 112 -11.84 -0.84 -0.81
CA VAL A 112 -10.49 -1.11 -0.28
C VAL A 112 -9.79 0.18 0.17
N LEU A 113 -9.90 1.26 -0.60
CA LEU A 113 -9.24 2.53 -0.28
C LEU A 113 -9.95 3.31 0.86
N ARG A 114 -11.24 3.03 1.13
CA ARG A 114 -12.01 3.67 2.21
C ARG A 114 -11.96 2.90 3.52
N GLU A 115 -12.31 1.62 3.50
CA GLU A 115 -12.75 0.86 4.69
C GLU A 115 -11.69 -0.15 5.17
N TYR A 116 -11.09 -0.94 4.25
CA TYR A 116 -10.17 -2.04 4.62
C TYR A 116 -8.72 -1.73 4.27
N ARG A 117 -8.04 -1.01 5.16
CA ARG A 117 -6.61 -0.67 5.01
C ARG A 117 -5.67 -1.79 5.44
N THR A 118 -5.93 -3.02 5.03
CA THR A 118 -4.95 -4.08 5.22
C THR A 118 -3.86 -3.95 4.15
N ILE A 119 -2.60 -4.16 4.54
CA ILE A 119 -1.45 -4.13 3.61
C ILE A 119 -1.69 -5.11 2.45
N MET A 120 -2.31 -6.25 2.75
CA MET A 120 -2.66 -7.28 1.78
C MET A 120 -3.68 -6.80 0.74
N ASN A 121 -4.80 -6.19 1.15
CA ASN A 121 -5.81 -5.70 0.20
C ASN A 121 -5.26 -4.60 -0.70
N PHE A 122 -4.42 -3.72 -0.14
CA PHE A 122 -3.75 -2.69 -0.93
C PHE A 122 -2.77 -3.29 -1.95
N ALA A 123 -2.00 -4.32 -1.57
CA ALA A 123 -1.10 -5.01 -2.49
C ALA A 123 -1.87 -5.74 -3.62
N VAL A 124 -2.99 -6.39 -3.30
CA VAL A 124 -3.86 -7.02 -4.29
C VAL A 124 -4.45 -5.98 -5.25
N LEU A 125 -4.95 -4.86 -4.73
CA LEU A 125 -5.46 -3.75 -5.55
C LEU A 125 -4.38 -3.20 -6.49
N LEU A 126 -3.16 -3.04 -5.99
CA LEU A 126 -2.03 -2.59 -6.80
C LEU A 126 -1.68 -3.61 -7.89
N GLY A 127 -1.66 -4.90 -7.57
CA GLY A 127 -1.44 -5.97 -8.54
C GLY A 127 -2.51 -5.99 -9.63
N LEU A 128 -3.79 -5.90 -9.24
CA LEU A 128 -4.93 -5.83 -10.16
C LEU A 128 -4.86 -4.58 -11.05
N ALA A 129 -4.47 -3.43 -10.52
CA ALA A 129 -4.31 -2.21 -11.32
C ALA A 129 -3.20 -2.34 -12.37
N VAL A 130 -2.08 -3.00 -12.04
CA VAL A 130 -0.97 -3.25 -12.97
C VAL A 130 -1.36 -4.29 -14.04
N MET A 131 -1.98 -5.41 -13.64
CA MET A 131 -2.47 -6.40 -14.61
C MET A 131 -3.57 -5.81 -15.51
N GLY A 132 -4.44 -4.99 -14.91
CA GLY A 132 -5.49 -4.28 -15.62
C GLY A 132 -4.95 -3.30 -16.65
N SER A 133 -3.88 -2.55 -16.35
CA SER A 133 -3.29 -1.65 -17.34
C SER A 133 -2.66 -2.39 -18.53
N GLN A 134 -2.06 -3.56 -18.30
CA GLN A 134 -1.53 -4.40 -19.38
C GLN A 134 -2.65 -4.99 -20.25
N LEU A 135 -3.76 -5.40 -19.63
CA LEU A 135 -4.95 -5.88 -20.34
C LEU A 135 -5.55 -4.77 -21.22
N GLU A 136 -5.78 -3.59 -20.66
CA GLU A 136 -6.30 -2.41 -21.35
C GLU A 136 -5.42 -1.99 -22.55
N PHE A 137 -4.10 -2.03 -22.38
CA PHE A 137 -3.16 -1.77 -23.46
C PHE A 137 -3.29 -2.80 -24.59
N THR A 138 -3.51 -4.06 -24.24
CA THR A 138 -3.71 -5.14 -25.22
C THR A 138 -5.02 -4.94 -25.98
N LEU A 139 -6.12 -4.61 -25.29
CA LEU A 139 -7.39 -4.29 -25.95
C LEU A 139 -7.26 -3.06 -26.85
N PHE A 140 -6.55 -2.02 -26.42
CA PHE A 140 -6.26 -0.86 -27.26
C PHE A 140 -5.62 -1.27 -28.59
N VAL A 141 -4.57 -2.12 -28.55
CA VAL A 141 -3.92 -2.61 -29.77
C VAL A 141 -4.89 -3.41 -30.65
N CYS A 142 -5.74 -4.25 -30.04
CA CYS A 142 -6.77 -5.00 -30.77
C CYS A 142 -7.79 -4.08 -31.47
N PHE A 143 -8.34 -3.07 -30.77
CA PHE A 143 -9.31 -2.14 -31.34
C PHE A 143 -8.72 -1.23 -32.40
N VAL A 144 -7.46 -0.81 -32.27
CA VAL A 144 -6.73 -0.12 -33.35
C VAL A 144 -6.57 -1.03 -34.58
N GLY A 145 -6.33 -2.34 -34.36
CA GLY A 145 -6.30 -3.33 -35.42
C GLY A 145 -7.64 -3.47 -36.14
N TYR A 146 -8.74 -3.56 -35.37
CA TYR A 146 -10.09 -3.62 -35.92
C TYR A 146 -10.46 -2.37 -36.72
N ALA A 147 -10.16 -1.18 -36.18
CA ALA A 147 -10.41 0.09 -36.85
C ALA A 147 -9.70 0.24 -38.21
N LYS A 148 -8.55 -0.43 -38.39
CA LYS A 148 -7.81 -0.42 -39.67
C LYS A 148 -8.31 -1.45 -40.68
N HIS A 149 -9.01 -2.48 -40.24
CA HIS A 149 -9.44 -3.61 -41.08
C HIS A 149 -10.93 -3.53 -41.46
N SER A 150 -11.75 -2.77 -40.75
CA SER A 150 -13.12 -2.51 -41.13
C SER A 150 -13.16 -1.57 -42.35
N LYS A 151 -13.83 -2.00 -43.43
CA LYS A 151 -14.04 -1.18 -44.65
C LYS A 151 -14.92 0.04 -44.40
N GLU A 152 -15.70 0.00 -43.32
CA GLU A 152 -16.43 1.13 -42.78
C GLU A 152 -15.74 1.47 -41.46
N GLU A 153 -14.90 2.52 -41.47
CA GLU A 153 -14.28 3.05 -40.25
C GLU A 153 -15.38 3.56 -39.33
N GLY A 154 -15.87 2.70 -38.44
CA GLY A 154 -16.80 3.08 -37.40
C GLY A 154 -16.07 4.03 -36.43
N PRO A 155 -16.57 5.26 -36.20
CA PRO A 155 -15.96 6.17 -35.22
C PRO A 155 -15.94 5.59 -33.80
N TYR A 156 -16.76 4.55 -33.55
CA TYR A 156 -16.90 3.85 -32.28
C TYR A 156 -15.68 3.02 -31.90
N ASP A 157 -15.07 2.27 -32.83
CA ASP A 157 -13.88 1.46 -32.58
C ASP A 157 -12.67 2.34 -32.20
N ILE A 158 -12.52 3.45 -32.91
CA ILE A 158 -11.47 4.44 -32.66
C ILE A 158 -11.69 5.11 -31.30
N ALA A 159 -12.93 5.50 -30.99
CA ALA A 159 -13.27 6.07 -29.70
C ALA A 159 -12.93 5.06 -28.58
N MET A 160 -13.35 3.81 -28.70
CA MET A 160 -13.05 2.76 -27.73
C MET A 160 -11.54 2.63 -27.51
N ALA A 161 -10.75 2.55 -28.57
CA ALA A 161 -9.29 2.50 -28.48
C ALA A 161 -8.71 3.70 -27.69
N VAL A 162 -9.15 4.93 -27.98
CA VAL A 162 -8.68 6.13 -27.27
C VAL A 162 -9.01 6.07 -25.78
N PHE A 163 -10.21 5.63 -25.41
CA PHE A 163 -10.61 5.51 -24.01
C PHE A 163 -9.84 4.40 -23.27
N LEU A 164 -9.61 3.24 -23.91
CA LEU A 164 -8.78 2.16 -23.35
C LEU A 164 -7.33 2.63 -23.14
N PHE A 165 -6.80 3.45 -24.05
CA PHE A 165 -5.47 4.05 -23.91
C PHE A 165 -5.40 5.04 -22.73
N LEU A 166 -6.38 5.94 -22.60
CA LEU A 166 -6.47 6.86 -21.47
C LEU A 166 -6.64 6.13 -20.13
N GLN A 167 -7.41 5.04 -20.12
CA GLN A 167 -7.59 4.19 -18.95
C GLN A 167 -6.29 3.48 -18.58
N THR A 168 -5.58 2.91 -19.56
CA THR A 168 -4.24 2.32 -19.37
C THR A 168 -3.29 3.31 -18.70
N PHE A 169 -3.25 4.55 -19.22
CA PHE A 169 -2.39 5.59 -18.67
C PHE A 169 -2.79 5.95 -17.23
N THR A 170 -4.08 6.09 -16.95
CA THR A 170 -4.58 6.44 -15.62
C THR A 170 -4.30 5.34 -14.61
N LEU A 171 -4.51 4.06 -14.96
CA LEU A 171 -4.21 2.91 -14.10
C LEU A 171 -2.70 2.76 -13.85
N THR A 172 -1.87 3.03 -14.86
CA THR A 172 -0.41 3.04 -14.73
C THR A 172 0.06 4.16 -13.81
N LEU A 173 -0.51 5.37 -13.97
CA LEU A 173 -0.22 6.51 -13.10
C LEU A 173 -0.65 6.23 -11.65
N PHE A 174 -1.84 5.66 -11.46
CA PHE A 174 -2.31 5.21 -10.14
C PHE A 174 -1.34 4.21 -9.53
N SER A 175 -0.95 3.18 -10.28
CA SER A 175 -0.02 2.14 -9.82
C SER A 175 1.34 2.73 -9.44
N PHE A 176 1.85 3.67 -10.23
CA PHE A 176 3.09 4.38 -9.94
C PHE A 176 3.00 5.22 -8.66
N MET A 177 1.91 5.99 -8.47
CA MET A 177 1.70 6.78 -7.25
C MET A 177 1.54 5.88 -6.02
N ALA A 178 0.75 4.81 -6.14
CA ALA A 178 0.54 3.83 -5.09
C ALA A 178 1.85 3.13 -4.69
N TRP A 179 2.69 2.75 -5.66
CA TRP A 179 4.01 2.20 -5.42
C TRP A 179 4.93 3.19 -4.70
N ARG A 180 5.00 4.43 -5.19
CA ARG A 180 5.86 5.48 -4.62
C ARG A 180 5.49 5.83 -3.18
N HIS A 181 4.19 5.78 -2.85
CA HIS A 181 3.65 6.11 -1.54
C HIS A 181 3.47 4.89 -0.62
N ARG A 182 3.82 3.68 -1.08
CA ARG A 182 3.66 2.42 -0.30
C ARG A 182 4.32 2.49 1.09
N GLY A 183 5.48 3.13 1.20
CA GLY A 183 6.23 3.25 2.46
C GLY A 183 5.58 4.17 3.49
N LEU A 184 4.70 5.09 3.05
CA LEU A 184 3.95 5.99 3.94
C LEU A 184 2.64 5.36 4.41
N VAL A 185 2.07 4.46 3.62
CA VAL A 185 0.84 3.74 3.96
C VAL A 185 1.11 2.67 5.02
N ILE A 186 2.22 1.93 4.91
CA ILE A 186 2.56 0.86 5.86
C ILE A 186 2.87 1.41 7.27
N LYS A 187 3.54 2.57 7.37
CA LYS A 187 3.80 3.22 8.67
C LYS A 187 2.57 3.92 9.27
N GLY A 188 1.54 4.15 8.48
CA GLY A 188 0.29 4.77 8.92
C GLY A 188 -0.82 3.78 9.22
N ILE A 189 -0.56 2.47 9.09
CA ILE A 189 -1.56 1.43 9.31
C ILE A 189 -1.80 1.15 10.80
N ASN A 190 -0.93 1.60 11.72
CA ASN A 190 -1.18 1.46 13.16
C ASN A 190 -0.32 2.38 14.06
N PRO A 191 -0.47 3.72 14.02
CA PRO A 191 0.03 4.53 15.13
C PRO A 191 -0.68 4.17 16.45
N ASP A 192 -1.90 3.65 16.39
CA ASP A 192 -2.77 3.28 17.50
C ASP A 192 -2.55 1.86 18.04
N GLU A 193 -2.25 0.83 17.22
CA GLU A 193 -1.73 -0.44 17.75
C GLU A 193 -0.27 -0.33 18.20
N GLU A 194 0.58 0.49 17.58
CA GLU A 194 1.96 0.67 18.07
C GLU A 194 1.97 1.50 19.38
N LEU A 195 1.04 2.46 19.54
CA LEU A 195 0.78 3.13 20.82
C LEU A 195 0.13 2.22 21.85
N GLN A 196 -0.81 1.33 21.48
CA GLN A 196 -1.40 0.37 22.42
C GLN A 196 -0.44 -0.76 22.79
N PHE A 197 0.34 -1.27 21.84
CA PHE A 197 1.39 -2.27 22.08
C PHE A 197 2.49 -1.66 22.94
N GLY A 198 2.95 -0.45 22.62
CA GLY A 198 3.91 0.30 23.44
C GLY A 198 3.36 0.69 24.81
N ALA A 199 2.08 1.07 24.93
CA ALA A 199 1.45 1.34 26.22
C ALA A 199 1.26 0.08 27.06
N ASN A 200 0.87 -1.05 26.45
CA ASN A 200 0.75 -2.33 27.13
C ASN A 200 2.12 -2.87 27.56
N GLU A 201 3.18 -2.65 26.77
CA GLU A 201 4.55 -2.98 27.14
C GLU A 201 5.08 -2.07 28.27
N LEU A 202 4.74 -0.77 28.25
CA LEU A 202 5.05 0.16 29.34
C LEU A 202 4.31 -0.22 30.64
N ILE A 203 3.03 -0.60 30.54
CA ILE A 203 2.20 -1.06 31.67
C ILE A 203 2.73 -2.40 32.20
N ALA A 204 3.14 -3.33 31.35
CA ALA A 204 3.77 -4.59 31.76
C ALA A 204 5.11 -4.34 32.46
N SER A 205 5.94 -3.45 31.92
CA SER A 205 7.21 -3.04 32.53
C SER A 205 7.02 -2.33 33.87
N THR A 206 5.98 -1.51 34.04
CA THR A 206 5.69 -0.86 35.34
C THR A 206 5.00 -1.79 36.34
N ALA A 207 4.27 -2.81 35.87
CA ALA A 207 3.68 -3.84 36.72
C ALA A 207 4.75 -4.73 37.36
N ASP A 208 5.82 -5.06 36.63
CA ASP A 208 6.95 -5.80 37.18
C ASP A 208 7.75 -4.98 38.21
N GLU A 209 7.90 -3.67 38.00
CA GLU A 209 8.61 -2.78 38.94
C GLU A 209 7.82 -2.52 40.24
N TYR A 210 6.49 -2.66 40.23
CA TYR A 210 5.63 -2.55 41.42
C TYR A 210 5.24 -3.90 42.07
N SER A 211 5.83 -5.01 41.64
CA SER A 211 5.75 -6.28 42.37
C SER A 211 6.60 -6.21 43.65
N VAL A 212 6.07 -5.47 44.63
CA VAL A 212 6.61 -5.36 45.99
C VAL A 212 6.80 -6.78 46.53
N PRO A 213 7.99 -7.13 47.08
CA PRO A 213 8.21 -8.43 47.71
C PRO A 213 7.11 -8.66 48.72
N SER A 214 6.30 -9.70 48.53
CA SER A 214 5.27 -10.11 49.48
C SER A 214 5.95 -10.28 50.83
N MET A 215 5.69 -9.33 51.72
CA MET A 215 6.18 -9.36 53.09
C MET A 215 5.50 -10.56 53.75
N ASP A 216 6.26 -11.65 53.85
CA ASP A 216 5.87 -12.92 54.43
C ASP A 216 5.35 -12.68 55.85
N THR A 217 4.02 -12.61 56.00
CA THR A 217 3.36 -12.56 57.30
C THR A 217 3.50 -13.94 57.91
N GLY A 218 4.66 -14.17 58.53
CA GLY A 218 4.98 -15.35 59.31
C GLY A 218 3.85 -15.69 60.26
N THR A 219 3.17 -16.80 59.96
CA THR A 219 2.19 -17.43 60.83
C THR A 219 2.93 -18.01 62.03
N GLN A 220 3.01 -17.25 63.13
CA GLN A 220 3.44 -17.79 64.41
C GLN A 220 2.32 -18.68 64.99
N SER A 221 2.44 -19.97 64.77
CA SER A 221 1.76 -20.99 65.57
C SER A 221 2.31 -20.93 67.00
N ASN A 222 1.54 -20.36 67.92
CA ASN A 222 1.84 -20.47 69.35
C ASN A 222 0.72 -21.27 70.03
N THR A 223 1.09 -22.51 70.38
CA THR A 223 0.38 -23.40 71.28
C THR A 223 0.28 -22.78 72.68
N SER A 224 -0.91 -22.72 73.27
CA SER A 224 -1.05 -22.60 74.72
C SER A 224 -2.25 -23.39 75.25
N ASN A 225 -1.91 -24.48 75.93
CA ASN A 225 -2.64 -25.17 76.99
C ASN A 225 -3.67 -24.33 77.79
N MET A 226 -4.87 -24.87 77.99
CA MET A 226 -5.68 -24.84 79.23
C MET A 226 -6.83 -25.84 79.01
N ARG A 227 -6.95 -27.02 79.64
CA ARG A 227 -6.97 -27.43 81.06
C ARG A 227 -8.21 -26.93 81.82
N ARG A 228 -8.98 -27.89 82.35
CA ARG A 228 -10.11 -27.82 83.32
C ARG A 228 -11.50 -27.61 82.66
N ILE A 229 -12.56 -28.34 82.98
CA ILE A 229 -12.93 -29.27 84.08
C ILE A 229 -13.77 -30.39 83.47
#